data_AF-A0A8E0IJW6-F1
#
_entry.id   AF-A0A8E0IJW6-F1
#
_cell.length_a   1.000
_cell.length_b   1.000
_cell.length_c   1.000
_cell.angle_alpha   90.00
_cell.angle_beta   90.00
_cell.angle_gamma   90.00
#
_symmetry.space_group_name_H-M   'P 1'
#
loop_
_entity.id
_entity.type
_entity.pdbx_description
1 polymer ?
#
loop_
_entity_poly.entity_id
_entity_poly.type
_entity_poly.pdbx_seq_one_letter_code
_entity_poly.pdbx_strand_id
1 'polypeptide(L)'
;MVSEALSEKLDAMDPDPIPQQYFLEVSSPGAERPLKHETDYEQAVGDYIHVSLFKKLDGKKVFEGTLKELLPDQLTLTVKDKSRKFDQVIDRQLIASARLAIEF
;
A
#
# COMPACT_ATOMS: atom_id res chain seq x y z
N MET A 1 49.84 -19.59 7.48
CA MET A 1 49.93 -19.95 8.90
C MET A 1 49.58 -18.70 9.69
N VAL A 2 48.55 -18.82 10.54
CA VAL A 2 48.22 -18.00 11.74
C VAL A 2 48.08 -16.48 11.50
N SER A 3 46.97 -15.83 11.85
CA SER A 3 46.24 -15.98 13.11
C SER A 3 44.81 -15.52 12.96
N GLU A 4 43.91 -16.29 13.56
CA GLU A 4 42.55 -15.90 13.91
C GLU A 4 42.55 -14.58 14.68
N ALA A 5 41.79 -13.61 14.16
CA ALA A 5 41.37 -12.45 14.92
C ALA A 5 39.85 -12.30 14.73
N LEU A 6 39.16 -12.74 15.78
CA LEU A 6 38.01 -12.07 16.37
C LEU A 6 36.66 -12.21 15.66
N SER A 7 35.91 -13.17 16.21
CA SER A 7 34.45 -13.25 16.27
C SER A 7 33.78 -11.91 16.60
N GLU A 8 32.90 -11.45 15.72
CA GLU A 8 31.72 -10.64 16.03
C GLU A 8 30.54 -11.34 15.33
N LYS A 9 29.81 -12.25 15.99
CA LYS A 9 28.57 -11.95 16.69
C LYS A 9 27.81 -10.78 16.04
N LEU A 10 26.76 -11.10 15.28
CA LEU A 10 25.42 -10.51 15.39
C LEU A 10 24.57 -11.06 14.25
N ASP A 11 24.10 -12.29 14.43
CA ASP A 11 22.81 -12.73 13.91
C ASP A 11 21.78 -11.91 14.71
N ALA A 12 21.39 -10.75 14.18
CA ALA A 12 20.42 -9.89 14.82
C ALA A 12 19.81 -8.92 13.80
N MET A 13 18.52 -9.13 13.56
CA MET A 13 17.54 -8.12 13.20
C MET A 13 17.43 -7.77 11.70
N ASP A 14 16.25 -8.07 11.15
CA ASP A 14 15.38 -7.03 10.57
C ASP A 14 15.95 -5.61 10.71
N PRO A 15 16.01 -4.84 9.62
CA PRO A 15 14.73 -4.41 9.07
C PRO A 15 14.67 -4.37 7.55
N ASP A 16 13.44 -4.52 7.07
CA ASP A 16 13.01 -4.24 5.70
C ASP A 16 13.80 -3.08 5.05
N PRO A 17 14.37 -3.29 3.85
CA PRO A 17 14.98 -2.20 3.11
C PRO A 17 13.89 -1.22 2.66
N ILE A 18 13.74 -0.17 3.46
CA ILE A 18 13.09 1.13 3.23
C ILE A 18 12.67 1.32 1.76
N PRO A 19 11.37 1.26 1.43
CA PRO A 19 10.91 1.42 0.06
C PRO A 19 11.06 2.89 -0.33
N GLN A 20 11.99 3.17 -1.23
CA GLN A 20 11.99 4.42 -2.00
C GLN A 20 10.78 4.41 -2.92
N GLN A 21 9.62 4.73 -2.35
CA GLN A 21 8.34 4.52 -2.98
C GLN A 21 8.03 5.77 -3.80
N TYR A 22 8.56 5.80 -5.02
CA TYR A 22 8.26 6.82 -6.02
C TYR A 22 6.75 6.77 -6.31
N PHE A 23 6.03 7.87 -6.04
CA PHE A 23 4.64 8.00 -6.43
C PHE A 23 4.58 8.12 -7.95
N LEU A 24 4.07 7.08 -8.61
CA LEU A 24 3.71 7.16 -10.01
C LEU A 24 2.42 7.98 -10.12
N GLU A 25 2.56 9.29 -10.29
CA GLU A 25 1.45 10.19 -10.60
C GLU A 25 0.87 9.80 -11.96
N VAL A 26 -0.22 9.04 -11.96
CA VAL A 26 -1.11 8.90 -13.12
C VAL A 26 -2.51 9.37 -12.73
N SER A 27 -2.67 10.69 -12.65
CA SER A 27 -3.99 11.30 -12.51
C SER A 27 -4.72 11.26 -13.85
N SER A 28 -5.81 10.51 -13.92
CA SER A 28 -6.74 10.53 -15.05
C SER A 28 -7.98 11.36 -14.70
N PRO A 29 -8.47 12.25 -15.59
CA PRO A 29 -9.52 13.22 -15.29
C PRO A 29 -10.90 12.57 -15.47
N GLY A 30 -11.39 11.88 -14.45
CA GLY A 30 -12.71 11.26 -14.50
C GLY A 30 -13.37 11.31 -13.13
N ALA A 31 -14.70 11.50 -13.10
CA ALA A 31 -15.49 11.45 -11.88
C ALA A 31 -15.49 10.02 -11.31
N GLU A 32 -14.43 9.72 -10.57
CA GLU A 32 -14.19 8.45 -9.91
C GLU A 32 -15.22 8.23 -8.80
N ARG A 33 -15.97 7.12 -8.90
CA ARG A 33 -17.09 6.82 -7.99
C ARG A 33 -16.55 6.74 -6.55
N PRO A 34 -17.03 7.58 -5.62
CA PRO A 34 -16.55 7.56 -4.24
C PRO A 34 -17.04 6.29 -3.54
N LEU A 35 -16.13 5.61 -2.84
CA LEU A 35 -16.43 4.44 -2.02
C LEU A 35 -16.79 4.94 -0.61
N LYS A 36 -18.09 5.10 -0.37
CA LYS A 36 -18.61 5.59 0.93
C LYS A 36 -19.24 4.49 1.76
N HIS A 37 -20.01 3.62 1.10
CA HIS A 37 -20.70 2.54 1.77
C HIS A 37 -19.89 1.25 1.70
N GLU A 38 -20.09 0.36 2.67
CA GLU A 38 -19.43 -0.94 2.71
C GLU A 38 -19.70 -1.75 1.43
N THR A 39 -20.92 -1.70 0.91
CA THR A 39 -21.31 -2.29 -0.37
C THR A 39 -20.55 -1.74 -1.58
N ASP A 40 -20.06 -0.50 -1.52
CA ASP A 40 -19.20 0.04 -2.57
C ASP A 40 -17.80 -0.59 -2.49
N TYR A 41 -17.26 -0.76 -1.28
CA TYR A 41 -15.96 -1.44 -1.08
C TYR A 41 -16.03 -2.91 -1.48
N GLU A 42 -17.12 -3.61 -1.14
CA GLU A 42 -17.33 -5.00 -1.52
C GLU A 42 -17.37 -5.17 -3.05
N GLN A 43 -18.04 -4.25 -3.75
CA GLN A 43 -18.07 -4.23 -5.21
C GLN A 43 -16.73 -3.84 -5.83
N ALA A 44 -15.93 -3.04 -5.12
CA ALA A 44 -14.61 -2.62 -5.58
C ALA A 44 -13.54 -3.70 -5.40
N VAL A 45 -13.84 -4.85 -4.77
CA VAL A 45 -12.86 -5.94 -4.63
C VAL A 45 -12.51 -6.48 -6.03
N GLY A 46 -11.24 -6.36 -6.39
CA GLY A 46 -10.70 -6.67 -7.71
C GLY A 46 -10.53 -5.45 -8.62
N ASP A 47 -11.11 -4.30 -8.26
CA ASP A 47 -10.95 -3.05 -9.00
C ASP A 47 -9.73 -2.26 -8.53
N TYR A 48 -9.23 -1.40 -9.42
CA TYR A 48 -8.22 -0.42 -9.06
C TYR A 48 -8.88 0.72 -8.28
N ILE A 49 -8.32 1.08 -7.13
CA ILE A 49 -8.86 2.10 -6.24
C ILE A 49 -7.78 3.07 -5.80
N HIS A 50 -8.20 4.29 -5.54
CA HIS A 50 -7.40 5.33 -4.91
C HIS A 50 -7.87 5.49 -3.47
N VAL A 51 -6.95 5.37 -2.52
CA VAL A 51 -7.18 5.51 -1.09
C VAL A 51 -6.34 6.65 -0.53
N SER A 52 -7.01 7.65 0.00
CA SER A 52 -6.42 8.76 0.76
C SER A 52 -6.58 8.51 2.25
N LEU A 53 -5.53 8.77 3.04
CA LEU A 53 -5.45 8.57 4.47
C LEU A 53 -5.39 9.90 5.24
N PHE A 54 -5.93 9.90 6.46
CA PHE A 54 -5.81 11.05 7.38
C PHE A 54 -4.37 11.20 7.90
N LYS A 55 -3.74 10.06 8.22
CA LYS A 55 -2.38 9.98 8.73
C LYS A 55 -1.45 9.40 7.68
N LYS A 56 -0.16 9.71 7.81
CA LYS A 56 0.86 9.08 6.97
C LYS A 56 1.00 7.62 7.41
N LEU A 57 0.73 6.69 6.51
CA LEU A 57 1.12 5.29 6.62
C LEU A 57 2.37 5.13 5.75
N ASP A 58 3.45 4.59 6.31
CA ASP A 58 4.73 4.44 5.58
C ASP A 58 5.24 5.74 4.92
N GLY A 59 5.04 6.88 5.60
CA GLY A 59 5.41 8.21 5.07
C GLY A 59 4.44 8.77 4.01
N LYS A 60 3.43 8.00 3.58
CA LYS A 60 2.47 8.33 2.53
C LYS A 60 1.06 8.52 3.05
N LYS A 61 0.33 9.44 2.42
CA LYS A 61 -1.11 9.65 2.70
C LYS A 61 -2.00 9.15 1.58
N VAL A 62 -1.44 8.70 0.47
CA VAL A 62 -2.20 8.28 -0.71
C VAL A 62 -1.63 6.96 -1.17
N PHE A 63 -2.52 6.02 -1.48
CA PHE A 63 -2.21 4.70 -2.00
C PHE A 63 -3.13 4.44 -3.17
N GLU A 64 -2.56 3.95 -4.27
CA GLU A 64 -3.30 3.60 -5.48
C GLU A 64 -2.88 2.18 -5.86
N GLY A 65 -3.85 1.34 -6.17
CA GLY A 65 -3.61 -0.08 -6.40
C GLY A 65 -4.90 -0.85 -6.56
N THR A 66 -4.81 -2.16 -6.74
CA THR A 66 -5.98 -3.03 -6.83
C THR A 66 -6.44 -3.46 -5.44
N LEU A 67 -7.72 -3.28 -5.11
CA LEU A 67 -8.28 -3.80 -3.87
C LEU A 67 -8.33 -5.33 -3.96
N LYS A 68 -7.44 -6.01 -3.23
CA LYS A 68 -7.35 -7.47 -3.25
C LYS A 68 -8.29 -8.12 -2.25
N GLU A 69 -8.40 -7.52 -1.07
CA GLU A 69 -9.21 -8.06 0.02
C GLU A 69 -9.79 -6.92 0.84
N LEU A 70 -11.05 -7.09 1.23
CA LEU A 70 -11.75 -6.21 2.15
C LEU A 70 -12.04 -6.97 3.44
N LEU A 71 -11.51 -6.49 4.56
CA LEU A 71 -11.81 -6.99 5.90
C LEU A 71 -12.63 -5.94 6.67
N PRO A 72 -13.29 -6.32 7.78
CA PRO A 72 -14.12 -5.40 8.56
C PRO A 72 -13.36 -4.18 9.08
N ASP A 73 -12.10 -4.37 9.49
CA ASP A 73 -11.27 -3.32 10.12
C ASP A 73 -10.15 -2.80 9.21
N GLN A 74 -9.76 -3.56 8.18
CA GLN A 74 -8.61 -3.29 7.34
C GLN A 74 -8.91 -3.64 5.87
N LEU A 75 -8.13 -3.10 4.94
CA LEU A 75 -8.19 -3.50 3.53
C LEU A 75 -6.78 -3.80 3.02
N THR A 76 -6.71 -4.70 2.05
CA THR A 76 -5.46 -5.11 1.41
C THR A 76 -5.45 -4.58 -0.02
N LEU A 77 -4.49 -3.73 -0.30
CA LEU A 77 -4.29 -3.05 -1.57
C LEU A 77 -3.03 -3.58 -2.25
N THR A 78 -3.16 -4.17 -3.43
CA THR A 78 -1.99 -4.55 -4.23
C THR A 78 -1.49 -3.34 -4.99
N VAL A 79 -0.37 -2.78 -4.53
CA VAL A 79 0.29 -1.62 -5.12
C VAL A 79 1.41 -2.10 -6.04
N LYS A 80 1.59 -1.42 -7.18
CA LYS A 80 2.63 -1.73 -8.16
C LYS A 80 3.72 -0.66 -8.13
N ASP A 81 4.94 -1.03 -7.72
CA ASP A 81 6.11 -0.15 -7.71
C ASP A 81 7.18 -0.66 -8.68
N LYS A 82 7.44 0.13 -9.74
CA LYS A 82 8.43 -0.03 -10.83
C LYS A 82 8.43 -1.34 -11.65
N SER A 83 8.03 -2.46 -11.06
CA SER A 83 7.78 -3.79 -11.65
C SER A 83 7.35 -4.82 -10.60
N ARG A 84 7.41 -4.48 -9.30
CA ARG A 84 7.04 -5.36 -8.19
C ARG A 84 5.64 -5.01 -7.72
N LYS A 85 4.80 -6.03 -7.58
CA LYS A 85 3.52 -5.93 -6.91
C LYS A 85 3.72 -6.34 -5.47
N PHE A 86 3.29 -5.52 -4.54
CA PHE A 86 3.28 -5.85 -3.11
C PHE A 86 1.90 -5.54 -2.53
N ASP A 87 1.53 -6.30 -1.50
CA ASP A 87 0.26 -6.13 -0.81
C ASP A 87 0.46 -5.20 0.37
N GLN A 88 -0.22 -4.05 0.33
CA GLN A 88 -0.25 -3.06 1.40
C GLN A 88 -1.54 -3.23 2.20
N VAL A 89 -1.40 -3.56 3.48
CA VAL A 89 -2.53 -3.55 4.41
C VAL A 89 -2.72 -2.13 4.96
N ILE A 90 -3.96 -1.65 4.96
CA ILE A 90 -4.35 -0.32 5.41
C ILE A 90 -5.57 -0.45 6.35
N ASP A 91 -5.46 0.10 7.55
CA ASP A 91 -6.59 0.17 8.48
C ASP A 91 -7.68 1.11 7.96
N ARG A 92 -8.94 0.65 8.00
CA ARG A 92 -10.10 1.46 7.55
C ARG A 92 -10.25 2.75 8.35
N GLN A 93 -9.83 2.76 9.62
CA GLN A 93 -9.86 3.94 10.47
C GLN A 93 -8.90 5.05 10.01
N LEU A 94 -7.84 4.69 9.28
CA LEU A 94 -6.88 5.64 8.74
C LEU A 94 -7.35 6.24 7.41
N ILE A 95 -8.33 5.61 6.74
CA ILE A 95 -8.85 6.03 5.44
C ILE A 95 -9.69 7.29 5.60
N ALA A 96 -9.26 8.35 4.93
CA ALA A 96 -10.00 9.60 4.81
C ALA A 96 -11.04 9.54 3.70
N SER A 97 -10.65 8.97 2.56
CA SER A 97 -11.52 8.83 1.41
C SER A 97 -10.98 7.74 0.50
N ALA A 98 -11.87 6.97 -0.11
CA ALA A 98 -11.51 6.06 -1.17
C ALA A 98 -12.42 6.28 -2.38
N ARG A 99 -11.90 6.04 -3.57
CA ARG A 99 -12.63 6.15 -4.84
C ARG A 99 -12.14 5.09 -5.81
N LEU A 100 -13.03 4.59 -6.67
CA LEU A 100 -12.63 3.73 -7.78
C LEU A 100 -11.74 4.50 -8.72
N ALA A 101 -10.63 3.92 -9.14
CA ALA A 101 -9.72 4.52 -10.10
C ALA A 101 -9.48 3.60 -11.30
N ILE A 102 -9.00 4.15 -12.41
CA ILE A 102 -8.68 3.38 -13.62
C ILE A 102 -7.19 3.50 -13.90
N GLU A 103 -6.48 2.38 -13.85
CA GLU A 103 -5.10 2.27 -14.36
C GLU A 103 -5.18 2.09 -15.89
N PHE A 104 -4.54 2.98 -16.66
CA PHE A 104 -4.46 2.93 -18.13
C PHE A 104 -3.21 2.19 -18.61
#